data_AF-A0A967DHK4-F1
#
_entry.id   AF-A0A967DHK4-F1
#
_cell.length_a   1.000
_cell.length_b   1.000
_cell.length_c   1.000
_cell.angle_alpha   90.00
_cell.angle_beta   90.00
_cell.angle_gamma   90.00
#
_symmetry.space_group_name_H-M   'P 1'
#
loop_
_entity.id
_entity.type
_entity.pdbx_description
1 polymer ?
#
loop_
_entity_poly.entity_id
_entity_poly.type
_entity_poly.pdbx_seq_one_letter_code
_entity_poly.pdbx_strand_id
1 'polypeptide(L)'
;MRQRSITGPLILVGIGVLFLINNLWRDVAVWSLFADYWPVLLIIMGVIGLVEVLIHASRNTAPPPRPVTGGGFFWIFVIVMFAIWGSNRGGIHIGRLNSSGVSILGSDYDFDINASSPSQGITRVVLENLKGNLSLKGEETSEVKLSGRKSIRAFNKGDAERADQQSVVKLDRQGDLLIVRAEEPRNSRMLSVSIDLDLVVPKGVSIEIRGRSGDLSIEDIDGGVEVSGGRGDVRLNRIGKDVKVESSRSGLVRATNVKGGVDLQGRGSEVQIENIQGEVKVNGEFSGTLEFRALAKSLHFTSNRSDMRVEQIPGSVVLDLGELKMDNVIGPVRFTTGSRDIEINDVTNSLELTLDRGDIQLTQSKSPMPKMEVRTRNGDISLSAPEKAGFDLDGLTAQGEASNDFGSPLDQKSDGRGATIKGKTGAGPQVILNTDRGTLTVKKN
;
A
#
# COMPACT_ATOMS: atom_id res chain seq x y z
N MET A 1 -28.94 4.02 65.13
CA MET A 1 -28.58 2.80 64.37
C MET A 1 -28.28 3.23 62.94
N ARG A 2 -27.06 3.00 62.43
CA ARG A 2 -26.64 3.43 61.07
C ARG A 2 -27.35 2.56 60.02
N GLN A 3 -28.19 3.15 59.17
CA GLN A 3 -28.75 2.46 58.00
C GLN A 3 -27.60 2.15 57.04
N ARG A 4 -27.32 0.86 56.83
CA ARG A 4 -26.34 0.39 55.85
C ARG A 4 -27.00 0.44 54.46
N SER A 5 -26.32 1.09 53.51
CA SER A 5 -26.76 1.23 52.13
C SER A 5 -27.01 -0.15 51.49
N ILE A 6 -28.20 -0.31 50.90
CA ILE A 6 -28.67 -1.53 50.21
C ILE A 6 -28.06 -1.62 48.79
N THR A 7 -27.41 -0.54 48.33
CA THR A 7 -26.85 -0.38 46.99
C THR A 7 -25.70 -1.35 46.73
N GLY A 8 -24.83 -1.60 47.72
CA GLY A 8 -23.71 -2.55 47.60
C GLY A 8 -24.15 -4.00 47.34
N PRO A 9 -25.04 -4.57 48.17
CA PRO A 9 -25.59 -5.91 47.94
C PRO A 9 -26.30 -6.07 46.59
N LEU A 10 -27.05 -5.05 46.13
CA LEU A 10 -27.75 -5.08 44.84
C LEU A 10 -26.78 -5.12 43.64
N ILE A 11 -25.69 -4.35 43.70
CA ILE A 11 -24.64 -4.38 42.66
C ILE A 11 -23.99 -5.76 42.60
N LEU A 12 -23.71 -6.37 43.75
CA LEU A 12 -23.12 -7.70 43.85
C LEU A 12 -24.03 -8.79 43.27
N VAL A 13 -25.34 -8.69 43.51
CA VAL A 13 -26.35 -9.58 42.91
C VAL A 13 -26.40 -9.36 41.39
N GLY A 14 -26.38 -8.12 40.91
CA GLY A 14 -26.35 -7.81 39.48
C GLY A 14 -25.13 -8.37 38.76
N ILE A 15 -23.93 -8.21 39.33
CA ILE A 15 -22.68 -8.79 38.82
C ILE A 15 -22.78 -10.33 38.81
N GLY A 16 -23.30 -10.93 39.89
CA GLY A 16 -23.48 -12.38 39.97
C GLY A 16 -24.41 -12.93 38.89
N VAL A 17 -25.51 -12.24 38.60
CA VAL A 17 -26.45 -12.62 37.52
C VAL A 17 -25.79 -12.48 36.14
N LEU A 18 -25.00 -11.44 35.91
CA LEU A 18 -24.27 -11.23 34.66
C LEU A 18 -23.25 -12.35 34.38
N PHE A 19 -22.48 -12.73 35.41
CA PHE A 19 -21.55 -13.86 35.33
C PHE A 19 -22.28 -15.20 35.15
N LEU A 20 -23.44 -15.37 35.77
CA LEU A 20 -24.27 -16.55 35.61
C LEU A 20 -24.77 -16.68 34.16
N ILE A 21 -25.24 -15.59 33.55
CA ILE A 21 -25.70 -15.55 32.15
C ILE A 21 -24.54 -15.86 31.19
N ASN A 22 -23.37 -15.26 31.38
CA ASN A 22 -22.18 -15.52 30.57
C ASN A 22 -21.70 -16.99 30.65
N ASN A 23 -21.91 -17.64 31.80
CA ASN A 23 -21.52 -19.04 31.99
C ASN A 23 -22.58 -20.03 31.45
N LEU A 24 -23.87 -19.70 31.54
CA LEU A 24 -24.94 -20.55 31.02
C LEU A 24 -25.06 -20.47 29.49
N TRP A 25 -24.92 -19.28 28.89
CA TRP A 25 -25.12 -19.06 27.46
C TRP A 25 -23.83 -18.58 26.80
N ARG A 26 -22.98 -19.54 26.39
CA ARG A 26 -21.60 -19.33 25.93
C ARG A 26 -21.46 -18.53 24.62
N ASP A 27 -22.56 -18.36 23.87
CA ASP A 27 -22.62 -17.59 22.62
C ASP A 27 -23.11 -16.15 22.78
N VAL A 28 -23.50 -15.72 23.98
CA VAL A 28 -23.83 -14.31 24.21
C VAL A 28 -22.51 -13.56 24.41
N ALA A 29 -22.17 -12.66 23.48
CA ALA A 29 -21.04 -11.76 23.60
C ALA A 29 -21.31 -10.69 24.68
N VAL A 30 -21.44 -11.10 25.94
CA VAL A 30 -21.66 -10.22 27.10
C VAL A 30 -20.61 -9.12 27.15
N TRP A 31 -19.39 -9.43 26.71
CA TRP A 31 -18.28 -8.49 26.60
C TRP A 31 -18.50 -7.40 25.55
N SER A 32 -19.14 -7.68 24.40
CA SER A 32 -19.43 -6.65 23.39
C SER A 32 -20.58 -5.75 23.85
N LEU A 33 -21.63 -6.34 24.44
CA LEU A 33 -22.73 -5.58 25.04
C LEU A 33 -22.25 -4.66 26.17
N PHE A 34 -21.32 -5.12 27.01
CA PHE A 34 -20.71 -4.25 28.01
C PHE A 34 -19.87 -3.14 27.39
N ALA A 35 -19.08 -3.44 26.34
CA ALA A 35 -18.27 -2.45 25.64
C ALA A 35 -19.12 -1.36 24.93
N ASP A 36 -20.30 -1.71 24.43
CA ASP A 36 -21.19 -0.76 23.74
C ASP A 36 -22.04 0.06 24.71
N TYR A 37 -22.49 -0.52 25.84
CA TYR A 37 -23.48 0.09 26.73
C TYR A 37 -22.97 0.52 28.11
N TRP A 38 -21.67 0.40 28.42
CA TRP A 38 -21.11 0.92 29.69
C TRP A 38 -21.37 2.41 29.95
N PRO A 39 -21.50 3.33 28.96
CA PRO A 39 -21.82 4.72 29.25
C PRO A 39 -23.23 4.89 29.84
N VAL A 40 -24.18 4.04 29.44
CA VAL A 40 -25.55 4.04 29.98
C VAL A 40 -25.55 3.65 31.45
N LEU A 41 -24.69 2.70 31.85
CA LEU A 41 -24.53 2.30 33.25
C LEU A 41 -24.02 3.47 34.11
N LEU A 42 -23.12 4.31 33.59
CA LEU A 42 -22.66 5.52 34.30
C LEU A 42 -23.77 6.55 34.44
N ILE A 43 -24.60 6.73 33.42
CA ILE A 43 -25.77 7.63 33.47
C ILE A 43 -26.76 7.15 34.53
N ILE A 44 -27.10 5.86 34.54
CA ILE A 44 -28.01 5.26 35.53
C ILE A 44 -27.45 5.45 36.95
N MET A 45 -26.15 5.21 37.15
CA MET A 45 -25.49 5.42 38.44
C MET A 45 -25.55 6.89 38.90
N GLY A 46 -25.36 7.84 37.98
CA GLY A 46 -25.49 9.27 38.26
C GLY A 46 -26.92 9.67 38.64
N VAL A 47 -27.93 9.15 37.92
CA VAL A 47 -29.35 9.41 38.20
C VAL A 47 -29.76 8.85 39.55
N ILE A 48 -29.33 7.64 39.91
CA ILE A 48 -29.60 7.06 41.24
C ILE A 48 -29.01 7.94 42.34
N GLY A 49 -27.77 8.41 42.17
CA GLY A 49 -27.15 9.34 43.11
C GLY A 49 -27.92 10.65 43.24
N LEU A 50 -28.43 11.19 42.13
CA LEU A 50 -29.24 12.41 42.12
C LEU A 50 -30.58 12.23 42.84
N VAL A 51 -31.26 11.11 42.61
CA VAL A 51 -32.53 10.76 43.26
C VAL A 51 -32.34 10.57 44.76
N GLU A 52 -31.27 9.91 45.20
CA GLU A 52 -30.96 9.77 46.62
C GLU A 52 -30.76 11.14 47.29
N VAL A 53 -30.05 12.07 46.64
CA VAL A 53 -29.87 13.44 47.14
C VAL A 53 -31.20 14.19 47.22
N LEU A 54 -32.06 14.06 46.21
CA LEU A 54 -33.39 14.68 46.17
C LEU A 54 -34.33 14.14 47.27
N ILE A 55 -34.30 12.83 47.54
CA ILE A 55 -35.11 12.20 48.59
C ILE A 55 -34.65 12.66 49.98
N HIS A 56 -33.36 12.85 50.21
CA HIS A 56 -32.85 13.37 51.47
C HIS A 56 -33.18 14.86 51.63
N ALA A 57 -33.09 15.64 50.55
CA ALA A 57 -33.49 17.04 50.54
C ALA A 57 -34.98 17.23 50.87
N SER A 58 -35.88 16.34 50.41
CA SER A 58 -37.32 16.46 50.70
C SER A 58 -37.71 16.04 52.13
N ARG A 59 -36.85 15.29 52.83
CA ARG A 59 -37.08 14.81 54.20
C ARG A 59 -36.47 15.70 55.28
N ASN A 60 -35.87 16.86 54.93
CA ASN A 60 -35.20 17.78 55.84
C ASN A 60 -34.17 17.11 56.79
N THR A 61 -33.56 16.00 56.35
CA THR A 61 -32.47 15.35 57.08
C THR A 61 -31.13 15.90 56.59
N ALA A 62 -30.14 16.00 57.48
CA ALA A 62 -28.81 16.48 57.11
C ALA A 62 -28.24 15.66 55.94
N PRO A 63 -27.67 16.30 54.90
CA PRO A 63 -27.17 15.60 53.73
C PRO A 63 -26.11 14.56 54.13
N PRO A 64 -26.12 13.35 53.52
CA PRO A 64 -25.17 12.30 53.90
C PRO A 64 -23.73 12.77 53.66
N PRO A 65 -22.75 12.44 54.53
CA PRO A 65 -21.46 13.12 54.54
C PRO A 65 -20.62 12.99 53.26
N ARG A 66 -20.89 12.02 52.37
CA ARG A 66 -20.19 11.86 51.08
C ARG A 66 -21.07 11.07 50.11
N PRO A 67 -21.67 11.68 49.06
CA PRO A 67 -22.50 10.94 48.10
C PRO A 67 -21.69 9.98 47.24
N VAL A 68 -20.38 10.19 47.12
CA VAL A 68 -19.45 9.27 46.44
C VAL A 68 -18.41 8.80 47.45
N THR A 69 -18.61 7.62 48.02
CA THR A 69 -17.54 6.95 48.80
C THR A 69 -16.45 6.48 47.84
N GLY A 70 -15.19 6.40 48.30
CA GLY A 70 -14.01 6.11 47.47
C GLY A 70 -14.08 4.85 46.59
N GLY A 71 -15.07 3.96 46.82
CA GLY A 71 -15.41 2.87 45.92
C GLY A 71 -15.92 3.31 44.53
N GLY A 72 -16.56 4.48 44.40
CA GLY A 72 -17.05 4.99 43.10
C GLY A 72 -15.91 5.34 42.14
N PHE A 73 -14.87 6.00 42.66
CA PHE A 73 -13.65 6.27 41.88
C PHE A 73 -12.87 5.00 41.57
N PHE A 74 -12.84 4.04 42.50
CA PHE A 74 -12.22 2.73 42.26
C PHE A 74 -12.87 2.00 41.08
N TRP A 75 -14.21 1.97 40.99
CA TRP A 75 -14.91 1.33 39.88
C TRP A 75 -14.74 2.05 38.54
N ILE A 76 -14.74 3.39 38.52
CA ILE A 76 -14.44 4.16 37.31
C ILE A 76 -13.02 3.85 36.83
N PHE A 77 -12.05 3.81 37.73
CA PHE A 77 -10.66 3.51 37.39
C PHE A 77 -10.50 2.09 36.86
N VAL A 78 -11.20 1.12 37.45
CA VAL A 78 -11.22 -0.28 36.99
C VAL A 78 -11.85 -0.38 35.59
N ILE A 79 -12.96 0.30 35.31
CA ILE A 79 -13.61 0.30 33.99
C ILE A 79 -12.68 0.90 32.92
N VAL A 80 -12.00 2.01 33.24
CA VAL A 80 -11.05 2.65 32.32
C VAL A 80 -9.83 1.75 32.06
N MET A 81 -9.30 1.08 33.09
CA MET A 81 -8.17 0.17 32.93
C MET A 81 -8.52 -1.07 32.09
N PHE A 82 -9.73 -1.62 32.26
CA PHE A 82 -10.21 -2.75 31.47
C PHE A 82 -10.51 -2.36 30.01
N ALA A 83 -10.98 -1.13 29.76
CA ALA A 83 -11.15 -0.60 28.41
C ALA A 83 -9.81 -0.46 27.65
N ILE A 84 -8.77 0.05 28.34
CA ILE A 84 -7.42 0.17 27.77
C ILE A 84 -6.80 -1.23 27.52
N TRP A 85 -7.01 -2.18 28.45
CA TRP A 85 -6.49 -3.54 28.31
C TRP A 85 -7.15 -4.31 27.15
N GLY A 86 -8.47 -4.15 26.97
CA GLY A 86 -9.23 -4.73 25.86
C GLY A 86 -8.86 -4.15 24.49
N SER A 87 -8.50 -2.87 24.42
CA SER A 87 -8.03 -2.22 23.18
C SER A 87 -6.67 -2.75 22.68
N ASN A 88 -5.79 -3.21 23.58
CA ASN A 88 -4.41 -3.58 23.24
C ASN A 88 -4.22 -5.06 22.86
N ARG A 89 -5.20 -5.94 23.10
CA ARG A 89 -5.07 -7.40 22.85
C ARG A 89 -5.86 -7.94 21.65
N GLY A 90 -6.35 -7.06 20.78
CA GLY A 90 -6.89 -7.43 19.47
C GLY A 90 -8.33 -7.96 19.55
N GLY A 91 -9.26 -7.21 18.97
CA GLY A 91 -10.63 -7.67 18.69
C GLY A 91 -11.74 -6.77 19.22
N ILE A 92 -11.49 -5.84 20.13
CA ILE A 92 -12.48 -4.82 20.49
C ILE A 92 -12.31 -3.65 19.52
N HIS A 93 -13.05 -3.67 18.42
CA HIS A 93 -13.38 -2.44 17.73
C HIS A 93 -14.19 -1.61 18.73
N ILE A 94 -13.64 -0.48 19.18
CA ILE A 94 -14.48 0.61 19.66
C ILE A 94 -15.40 0.90 18.47
N GLY A 95 -16.63 0.40 18.56
CA GLY A 95 -17.60 0.49 17.49
C GLY A 95 -17.62 1.93 17.02
N ARG A 96 -17.53 2.12 15.69
CA ARG A 96 -17.80 3.41 15.07
C ARG A 96 -19.10 3.92 15.69
N LEU A 97 -18.98 4.90 16.58
CA LEU A 97 -20.08 5.71 17.09
C LEU A 97 -20.56 6.57 15.91
N ASN A 98 -21.29 5.92 15.02
CA ASN A 98 -21.97 6.51 13.89
C ASN A 98 -23.47 6.37 14.15
N SER A 99 -23.96 7.12 15.13
CA SER A 99 -25.37 7.49 15.20
C SER A 99 -25.44 9.00 15.33
N SER A 100 -25.80 9.63 14.22
CA SER A 100 -26.50 10.91 14.13
C SER A 100 -26.22 11.93 15.25
N GLY A 101 -25.14 12.69 15.12
CA GLY A 101 -25.11 14.09 15.57
C GLY A 101 -24.31 14.47 16.82
N VAL A 102 -23.54 13.58 17.46
CA VAL A 102 -22.66 13.99 18.58
C VAL A 102 -21.26 13.38 18.44
N SER A 103 -20.36 14.11 17.80
CA SER A 103 -18.93 13.78 17.76
C SER A 103 -18.24 14.30 19.02
N ILE A 104 -17.92 13.38 19.95
CA ILE A 104 -17.27 13.65 21.25
C ILE A 104 -15.86 14.28 21.10
N LEU A 105 -15.29 14.28 19.88
CA LEU A 105 -13.96 14.78 19.54
C LEU A 105 -13.97 16.01 18.59
N GLY A 106 -15.10 16.71 18.49
CA GLY A 106 -15.29 17.85 17.58
C GLY A 106 -15.92 17.44 16.25
N SER A 107 -16.51 18.39 15.54
CA SER A 107 -17.14 18.19 14.23
C SER A 107 -16.23 18.65 13.10
N ASP A 108 -16.41 18.04 11.93
CA ASP A 108 -15.73 18.45 10.71
C ASP A 108 -16.52 19.61 10.07
N TYR A 109 -15.83 20.71 9.78
CA TYR A 109 -16.37 21.88 9.10
C TYR A 109 -15.67 22.04 7.75
N ASP A 110 -16.46 22.09 6.69
CA ASP A 110 -15.96 22.17 5.33
C ASP A 110 -16.04 23.60 4.78
N PHE A 111 -14.98 24.02 4.09
CA PHE A 111 -14.84 25.34 3.45
C PHE A 111 -14.38 25.15 2.00
N ASP A 112 -15.01 25.87 1.08
CA ASP A 112 -14.64 25.82 -0.33
C ASP A 112 -13.43 26.72 -0.62
N ILE A 113 -12.50 26.22 -1.43
CA ILE A 113 -11.36 26.98 -1.93
C ILE A 113 -11.55 27.16 -3.43
N ASN A 114 -11.50 28.41 -3.89
CA ASN A 114 -11.51 28.73 -5.31
C ASN A 114 -10.50 29.83 -5.58
N ALA A 115 -9.58 29.59 -6.52
CA ALA A 115 -8.64 30.60 -6.98
C ALA A 115 -8.28 30.35 -8.46
N SER A 116 -8.02 31.43 -9.20
CA SER A 116 -7.57 31.37 -10.60
C SER A 116 -6.36 32.27 -10.80
N SER A 117 -5.46 31.87 -11.69
CA SER A 117 -4.31 32.67 -12.11
C SER A 117 -4.10 32.57 -13.63
N PRO A 118 -3.75 33.66 -14.33
CA PRO A 118 -3.44 33.60 -15.76
C PRO A 118 -2.27 32.66 -16.05
N SER A 119 -2.42 31.77 -17.02
CA SER A 119 -1.42 30.74 -17.33
C SER A 119 -0.31 31.20 -18.29
N GLN A 120 -0.46 32.39 -18.90
CA GLN A 120 0.49 32.91 -19.88
C GLN A 120 1.91 32.97 -19.32
N GLY A 121 2.85 32.28 -19.97
CA GLY A 121 4.26 32.26 -19.61
C GLY A 121 4.61 31.33 -18.44
N ILE A 122 3.65 30.57 -17.88
CA ILE A 122 3.93 29.57 -16.85
C ILE A 122 4.46 28.30 -17.53
N THR A 123 5.62 27.83 -17.09
CA THR A 123 6.27 26.61 -17.59
C THR A 123 6.31 25.51 -16.54
N ARG A 124 6.25 25.89 -15.25
CA ARG A 124 6.36 24.98 -14.10
C ARG A 124 5.38 25.36 -13.00
N VAL A 125 4.75 24.33 -12.43
CA VAL A 125 3.88 24.46 -11.25
C VAL A 125 4.48 23.64 -10.11
N VAL A 126 4.73 24.29 -8.98
CA VAL A 126 5.26 23.66 -7.77
C VAL A 126 4.17 23.66 -6.70
N LEU A 127 3.85 22.50 -6.15
CA LEU A 127 2.91 22.36 -5.04
C LEU A 127 3.68 21.99 -3.77
N GLU A 128 3.49 22.76 -2.68
CA GLU A 128 4.22 22.56 -1.42
C GLU A 128 3.29 22.43 -0.21
N ASN A 129 3.63 21.49 0.69
CA ASN A 129 3.01 21.30 2.00
C ASN A 129 1.49 21.07 1.94
N LEU A 130 1.06 20.24 1.00
CA LEU A 130 -0.35 19.87 0.85
C LEU A 130 -0.67 18.63 1.69
N LYS A 131 -1.71 18.73 2.51
CA LYS A 131 -2.26 17.63 3.31
C LYS A 131 -3.68 17.36 2.81
N GLY A 132 -3.93 16.20 2.24
CA GLY A 132 -5.17 15.85 1.57
C GLY A 132 -4.92 15.31 0.16
N ASN A 133 -6.01 14.93 -0.51
CA ASN A 133 -5.96 14.36 -1.86
C ASN A 133 -5.72 15.47 -2.90
N LEU A 134 -4.96 15.15 -3.94
CA LEU A 134 -4.69 16.07 -5.04
C LEU A 134 -5.07 15.42 -6.37
N SER A 135 -5.98 16.07 -7.09
CA SER A 135 -6.27 15.78 -8.48
C SER A 135 -5.69 16.88 -9.35
N LEU A 136 -4.87 16.53 -10.34
CA LEU A 136 -4.29 17.48 -11.27
C LEU A 136 -4.58 17.04 -12.69
N LYS A 137 -5.17 17.94 -13.49
CA LYS A 137 -5.54 17.66 -14.88
C LYS A 137 -4.97 18.72 -15.82
N GLY A 138 -4.32 18.26 -16.88
CA GLY A 138 -3.90 19.10 -17.99
C GLY A 138 -5.03 19.34 -18.99
N GLU A 139 -5.34 20.60 -19.27
CA GLU A 139 -6.34 21.01 -20.27
C GLU A 139 -5.79 22.11 -21.18
N GLU A 140 -6.43 22.34 -22.32
CA GLU A 140 -6.12 23.48 -23.20
C GLU A 140 -6.75 24.75 -22.62
N THR A 141 -6.16 25.30 -21.56
CA THR A 141 -6.68 26.46 -20.82
C THR A 141 -5.65 27.59 -20.73
N SER A 142 -6.14 28.84 -20.81
CA SER A 142 -5.34 30.06 -20.60
C SER A 142 -5.25 30.49 -19.13
N GLU A 143 -5.84 29.70 -18.22
CA GLU A 143 -5.84 29.96 -16.78
C GLU A 143 -5.56 28.67 -16.01
N VAL A 144 -4.78 28.80 -14.93
CA VAL A 144 -4.65 27.78 -13.91
C VAL A 144 -5.80 27.94 -12.93
N LYS A 145 -6.66 26.93 -12.83
CA LYS A 145 -7.81 26.93 -11.92
C LYS A 145 -7.56 26.00 -10.76
N LEU A 146 -7.69 26.53 -9.55
CA LEU A 146 -7.62 25.80 -8.31
C LEU A 146 -9.01 25.79 -7.68
N SER A 147 -9.57 24.61 -7.51
CA SER A 147 -10.77 24.37 -6.69
C SER A 147 -10.44 23.35 -5.61
N GLY A 148 -11.21 23.31 -4.53
CA GLY A 148 -11.00 22.29 -3.52
C GLY A 148 -11.88 22.47 -2.30
N ARG A 149 -11.73 21.53 -1.38
CA ARG A 149 -12.44 21.50 -0.10
C ARG A 149 -11.43 21.41 1.03
N LYS A 150 -11.52 22.34 1.97
CA LYS A 150 -10.81 22.29 3.23
C LYS A 150 -11.73 21.75 4.31
N SER A 151 -11.34 20.65 4.95
CA SER A 151 -12.03 20.09 6.11
C SER A 151 -11.22 20.35 7.36
N ILE A 152 -11.84 21.05 8.32
CA ILE A 152 -11.24 21.43 9.60
C ILE A 152 -12.01 20.77 10.73
N ARG A 153 -11.33 19.90 11.49
CA ARG A 153 -11.90 19.32 12.71
C ARG A 153 -11.76 20.29 13.87
N ALA A 154 -12.89 20.72 14.44
CA ALA A 154 -12.92 21.61 15.60
C ALA A 154 -14.11 21.33 16.53
N PHE A 155 -14.00 21.70 17.81
CA PHE A 155 -15.10 21.54 18.79
C PHE A 155 -16.23 22.55 18.62
N ASN A 156 -15.97 23.66 17.93
CA ASN A 156 -16.97 24.68 17.63
C ASN A 156 -16.68 25.32 16.27
N LYS A 157 -17.71 25.94 15.69
CA LYS A 157 -17.64 26.55 14.36
C LYS A 157 -16.70 27.76 14.31
N GLY A 158 -16.67 28.59 15.35
CA GLY A 158 -15.84 29.79 15.38
C GLY A 158 -14.34 29.47 15.38
N ASP A 159 -13.93 28.37 15.99
CA ASP A 159 -12.57 27.86 15.97
C ASP A 159 -12.19 27.36 14.57
N ALA A 160 -13.13 26.68 13.89
CA ALA A 160 -12.95 26.25 12.51
C ALA A 160 -12.84 27.45 11.55
N GLU A 161 -13.70 28.46 11.68
CA GLU A 161 -13.65 29.68 10.87
C GLU A 161 -12.33 30.46 11.09
N ARG A 162 -11.84 30.54 12.34
CA ARG A 162 -10.52 31.14 12.63
C ARG A 162 -9.37 30.34 12.01
N ALA A 163 -9.44 29.01 12.05
CA ALA A 163 -8.43 28.15 11.44
C ALA A 163 -8.46 28.24 9.90
N ASP A 164 -9.64 28.38 9.29
CA ASP A 164 -9.81 28.59 7.85
C ASP A 164 -9.12 29.89 7.39
N GLN A 165 -9.39 31.00 8.09
CA GLN A 165 -8.77 32.30 7.83
C GLN A 165 -7.24 32.30 7.97
N GLN A 166 -6.69 31.40 8.76
CA GLN A 166 -5.23 31.25 8.96
C GLN A 166 -4.58 30.26 8.00
N SER A 167 -5.36 29.44 7.29
CA SER A 167 -4.88 28.38 6.40
C SER A 167 -5.15 28.68 4.93
N VAL A 168 -4.86 29.91 4.51
CA VAL A 168 -5.12 30.35 3.13
C VAL A 168 -4.20 29.62 2.16
N VAL A 169 -4.76 29.10 1.07
CA VAL A 169 -3.98 28.57 -0.05
C VAL A 169 -3.61 29.74 -0.96
N LYS A 170 -2.31 29.99 -1.12
CA LYS A 170 -1.79 31.10 -1.94
C LYS A 170 -1.25 30.56 -3.25
N LEU A 171 -1.55 31.29 -4.33
CA LEU A 171 -0.93 31.16 -5.64
C LEU A 171 0.10 32.28 -5.77
N ASP A 172 1.38 31.96 -5.59
CA ASP A 172 2.47 32.91 -5.76
C ASP A 172 3.11 32.71 -7.14
N ARG A 173 3.11 33.75 -7.96
CA ARG A 173 3.67 33.71 -9.30
C ARG A 173 5.03 34.40 -9.31
N GLN A 174 6.06 33.61 -9.61
CA GLN A 174 7.44 34.06 -9.70
C GLN A 174 7.94 33.88 -11.13
N GLY A 175 7.62 34.85 -12.00
CA GLY A 175 7.99 34.78 -13.42
C GLY A 175 7.23 33.68 -14.17
N ASP A 176 7.95 32.61 -14.53
CA ASP A 176 7.46 31.40 -15.22
C ASP A 176 7.09 30.25 -14.27
N LEU A 177 7.37 30.42 -12.98
CA LEU A 177 7.05 29.48 -11.92
C LEU A 177 5.77 29.91 -11.18
N LEU A 178 4.86 28.96 -11.00
CA LEU A 178 3.70 29.10 -10.12
C LEU A 178 3.86 28.21 -8.90
N ILE A 179 3.85 28.81 -7.71
CA ILE A 179 3.94 28.09 -6.44
C ILE A 179 2.56 28.08 -5.78
N VAL A 180 2.04 26.87 -5.53
CA VAL A 180 0.82 26.62 -4.77
C VAL A 180 1.22 26.17 -3.37
N ARG A 181 0.96 27.00 -2.36
CA ARG A 181 1.31 26.69 -0.97
C ARG A 181 0.10 26.85 -0.06
N ALA A 182 -0.13 25.86 0.80
CA ALA A 182 -1.06 25.96 1.92
C ALA A 182 -0.31 26.43 3.18
N GLU A 183 -0.74 27.56 3.75
CA GLU A 183 -0.23 28.01 5.05
C GLU A 183 -0.84 27.18 6.18
N GLU A 184 -0.04 26.80 7.19
CA GLU A 184 -0.55 26.11 8.37
C GLU A 184 -0.95 27.11 9.47
N PRO A 185 -2.07 26.88 10.18
CA PRO A 185 -2.44 27.71 11.30
C PRO A 185 -1.37 27.66 12.39
N ARG A 186 -1.00 28.82 12.94
CA ARG A 186 -0.10 28.88 14.11
C ARG A 186 -0.85 28.30 15.31
N ASN A 187 -0.22 27.37 16.03
CA ASN A 187 -0.71 26.72 17.28
C ASN A 187 -1.67 25.51 17.12
N SER A 188 -1.38 24.60 16.19
CA SER A 188 -2.26 23.49 15.73
C SER A 188 -2.16 22.14 16.49
N ARG A 189 -1.93 22.12 17.81
CA ARG A 189 -1.83 20.81 18.54
C ARG A 189 -3.12 19.99 18.59
N MET A 190 -4.28 20.61 18.35
CA MET A 190 -5.60 19.96 18.41
C MET A 190 -6.44 20.16 17.13
N LEU A 191 -5.90 20.80 16.09
CA LEU A 191 -6.61 21.07 14.84
C LEU A 191 -6.04 20.18 13.74
N SER A 192 -6.88 19.33 13.16
CA SER A 192 -6.55 18.59 11.94
C SER A 192 -7.15 19.33 10.77
N VAL A 193 -6.29 19.81 9.86
CA VAL A 193 -6.69 20.45 8.60
C VAL A 193 -6.34 19.49 7.47
N SER A 194 -7.34 19.11 6.69
CA SER A 194 -7.19 18.38 5.43
C SER A 194 -7.69 19.27 4.30
N ILE A 195 -6.98 19.27 3.18
CA ILE A 195 -7.24 20.11 2.01
C ILE A 195 -7.20 19.19 0.79
N ASP A 196 -8.38 18.87 0.28
CA ASP A 196 -8.53 18.17 -0.98
C ASP A 196 -8.56 19.21 -2.10
N LEU A 197 -7.68 19.08 -3.08
CA LEU A 197 -7.50 20.06 -4.15
C LEU A 197 -7.69 19.42 -5.52
N ASP A 198 -8.39 20.14 -6.38
CA ASP A 198 -8.52 19.90 -7.81
C ASP A 198 -7.83 21.06 -8.55
N LEU A 199 -6.78 20.76 -9.30
CA LEU A 199 -5.99 21.73 -10.05
C LEU A 199 -6.08 21.45 -11.54
N VAL A 200 -6.55 22.43 -12.31
CA VAL A 200 -6.53 22.40 -13.78
C VAL A 200 -5.43 23.32 -14.26
N VAL A 201 -4.51 22.77 -15.05
CA VAL A 201 -3.34 23.48 -15.58
C VAL A 201 -3.26 23.34 -17.11
N PRO A 202 -2.53 24.21 -17.82
CA PRO A 202 -2.22 23.99 -19.23
C PRO A 202 -1.37 22.72 -19.41
N LYS A 203 -1.65 21.92 -20.44
CA LYS A 203 -0.94 20.64 -20.66
C LYS A 203 0.59 20.75 -20.74
N GLY A 204 1.10 21.84 -21.33
CA GLY A 204 2.54 22.01 -21.57
C GLY A 204 3.40 22.26 -20.32
N VAL A 205 2.79 22.43 -19.14
CA VAL A 205 3.52 22.74 -17.91
C VAL A 205 4.16 21.51 -17.27
N SER A 206 5.29 21.69 -16.60
CA SER A 206 5.89 20.66 -15.76
C SER A 206 5.41 20.77 -14.32
N ILE A 207 5.16 19.63 -13.68
CA ILE A 207 4.62 19.56 -12.33
C ILE A 207 5.69 19.10 -11.36
N GLU A 208 5.81 19.80 -10.24
CA GLU A 208 6.63 19.37 -9.11
C GLU A 208 5.79 19.40 -7.84
N ILE A 209 5.79 18.31 -7.08
CA ILE A 209 5.07 18.20 -5.82
C ILE A 209 6.06 17.89 -4.71
N ARG A 210 6.08 18.71 -3.66
CA ARG A 210 6.96 18.58 -2.49
C ARG A 210 6.17 18.42 -1.20
N GLY A 211 6.36 17.27 -0.54
CA GLY A 211 5.82 17.01 0.79
C GLY A 211 4.30 16.90 0.81
N ARG A 212 3.78 15.70 0.54
CA ARG A 212 2.33 15.40 0.60
C ARG A 212 1.98 14.25 1.54
N SER A 213 0.80 14.34 2.13
CA SER A 213 0.08 13.21 2.72
C SER A 213 -1.32 13.14 2.12
N GLY A 214 -1.61 12.11 1.33
CA GLY A 214 -2.87 11.92 0.59
C GLY A 214 -2.65 11.33 -0.81
N ASP A 215 -3.74 10.88 -1.42
CA ASP A 215 -3.73 10.26 -2.74
C ASP A 215 -3.49 11.32 -3.83
N LEU A 216 -2.88 10.89 -4.94
CA LEU A 216 -2.60 11.72 -6.10
C LEU A 216 -3.10 11.11 -7.38
N SER A 217 -3.79 11.93 -8.16
CA SER A 217 -4.05 11.68 -9.57
C SER A 217 -3.46 12.80 -10.40
N ILE A 218 -2.63 12.48 -11.39
CA ILE A 218 -2.14 13.42 -12.40
C ILE A 218 -2.50 12.87 -13.78
N GLU A 219 -3.18 13.67 -14.58
CA GLU A 219 -3.68 13.27 -15.90
C GLU A 219 -3.40 14.33 -16.97
N ASP A 220 -3.12 13.89 -18.19
CA ASP A 220 -3.05 14.73 -19.41
C ASP A 220 -2.00 15.85 -19.39
N ILE A 221 -0.81 15.57 -18.85
CA ILE A 221 0.29 16.55 -18.78
C ILE A 221 1.34 16.22 -19.85
N ASP A 222 1.63 17.16 -20.75
CA ASP A 222 2.68 17.03 -21.75
C ASP A 222 4.09 17.30 -21.19
N GLY A 223 4.17 18.02 -20.06
CA GLY A 223 5.41 18.26 -19.32
C GLY A 223 5.90 17.07 -18.49
N GLY A 224 7.01 17.28 -17.77
CA GLY A 224 7.55 16.30 -16.83
C GLY A 224 6.86 16.38 -15.47
N VAL A 225 6.90 15.29 -14.71
CA VAL A 225 6.28 15.20 -13.39
C VAL A 225 7.31 14.72 -12.37
N GLU A 226 7.57 15.52 -11.34
CA GLU A 226 8.39 15.15 -10.19
C GLU A 226 7.55 15.16 -8.92
N VAL A 227 7.54 14.04 -8.19
CA VAL A 227 6.84 13.91 -6.91
C VAL A 227 7.86 13.52 -5.85
N SER A 228 8.15 14.45 -4.93
CA SER A 228 9.08 14.25 -3.82
C SER A 228 8.35 14.29 -2.49
N GLY A 229 8.29 13.14 -1.82
CA GLY A 229 7.62 12.99 -0.55
C GLY A 229 6.13 12.69 -0.72
N GLY A 230 5.66 11.68 -0.01
CA GLY A 230 4.31 11.15 -0.19
C GLY A 230 3.99 10.03 0.79
N ARG A 231 2.77 10.07 1.33
CA ARG A 231 2.05 8.92 1.89
C ARG A 231 0.70 8.84 1.18
N GLY A 232 0.35 7.68 0.64
CA GLY A 232 -0.88 7.48 -0.14
C GLY A 232 -0.62 6.85 -1.50
N ASP A 233 -1.67 6.73 -2.30
CA ASP A 233 -1.60 6.20 -3.66
C ASP A 233 -1.16 7.27 -4.65
N VAL A 234 -0.42 6.85 -5.68
CA VAL A 234 0.01 7.72 -6.79
C VAL A 234 -0.50 7.14 -8.09
N ARG A 235 -1.30 7.91 -8.82
CA ARG A 235 -1.84 7.55 -10.13
C ARG A 235 -1.40 8.61 -11.13
N LEU A 236 -0.70 8.17 -12.17
CA LEU A 236 -0.19 9.01 -13.25
C LEU A 236 -0.68 8.43 -14.57
N ASN A 237 -1.32 9.24 -15.39
CA ASN A 237 -1.88 8.80 -16.66
C ASN A 237 -1.66 9.83 -17.78
N ARG A 238 -1.22 9.37 -18.96
CA ARG A 238 -1.01 10.22 -20.15
C ARG A 238 -0.03 11.36 -19.86
N ILE A 239 1.23 10.99 -19.61
CA ILE A 239 2.31 11.95 -19.33
C ILE A 239 3.27 12.03 -20.54
N GLY A 240 3.57 13.25 -20.99
CA GLY A 240 4.31 13.52 -22.22
C GLY A 240 5.84 13.47 -22.09
N LYS A 241 6.38 13.62 -20.87
CA LYS A 241 7.82 13.55 -20.58
C LYS A 241 8.10 12.62 -19.40
N ASP A 242 9.30 12.71 -18.85
CA ASP A 242 9.78 11.85 -17.78
C ASP A 242 9.02 12.07 -16.48
N VAL A 243 8.86 10.98 -15.75
CA VAL A 243 8.21 10.90 -14.45
C VAL A 243 9.25 10.47 -13.43
N LYS A 244 9.34 11.22 -12.33
CA LYS A 244 10.13 10.83 -11.16
C LYS A 244 9.26 10.83 -9.92
N VAL A 245 9.22 9.71 -9.21
CA VAL A 245 8.41 9.55 -8.00
C VAL A 245 9.30 9.05 -6.88
N GLU A 246 9.45 9.86 -5.85
CA GLU A 246 10.12 9.50 -4.61
C GLU A 246 9.08 9.42 -3.48
N SER A 247 8.72 8.20 -3.10
CA SER A 247 7.66 7.93 -2.12
C SER A 247 8.22 7.24 -0.87
N SER A 248 7.88 7.78 0.30
CA SER A 248 8.32 7.21 1.58
C SER A 248 7.56 5.93 1.96
N ARG A 249 6.26 5.89 1.66
CA ARG A 249 5.37 4.75 1.84
C ARG A 249 4.12 4.95 0.98
N SER A 250 3.93 4.10 -0.02
CA SER A 250 2.73 4.11 -0.89
C SER A 250 1.92 2.82 -0.75
N GLY A 251 0.59 2.92 -0.92
CA GLY A 251 -0.26 1.75 -1.11
C GLY A 251 -0.06 1.21 -2.53
N LEU A 252 -0.39 2.04 -3.50
CA LEU A 252 -0.24 1.78 -4.94
C LEU A 252 0.55 2.90 -5.63
N VAL A 253 1.45 2.53 -6.54
CA VAL A 253 1.98 3.44 -7.57
C VAL A 253 1.58 2.92 -8.94
N ARG A 254 0.74 3.67 -9.64
CA ARG A 254 0.29 3.35 -11.00
C ARG A 254 0.75 4.43 -11.99
N ALA A 255 1.50 4.04 -13.00
CA ALA A 255 1.90 4.90 -14.11
C ALA A 255 1.48 4.26 -15.44
N THR A 256 0.63 4.94 -16.20
CA THR A 256 0.06 4.42 -17.46
C THR A 256 0.23 5.45 -18.57
N ASN A 257 0.59 5.01 -19.78
CA ASN A 257 0.73 5.86 -20.97
C ASN A 257 1.73 7.01 -20.78
N VAL A 258 3.00 6.69 -20.51
CA VAL A 258 4.06 7.69 -20.34
C VAL A 258 4.98 7.67 -21.57
N LYS A 259 5.12 8.82 -22.22
CA LYS A 259 6.02 8.97 -23.39
C LYS A 259 7.49 9.09 -22.99
N GLY A 260 7.77 9.62 -21.80
CA GLY A 260 9.11 9.65 -21.21
C GLY A 260 9.46 8.38 -20.44
N GLY A 261 10.55 8.44 -19.67
CA GLY A 261 10.96 7.41 -18.71
C GLY A 261 10.26 7.55 -17.36
N VAL A 262 10.36 6.51 -16.54
CA VAL A 262 9.83 6.47 -15.17
C VAL A 262 10.95 6.09 -14.20
N ASP A 263 11.27 6.96 -13.26
CA ASP A 263 12.16 6.68 -12.12
C ASP A 263 11.34 6.65 -10.83
N LEU A 264 11.07 5.46 -10.31
CA LEU A 264 10.35 5.24 -9.07
C LEU A 264 11.32 4.83 -7.97
N GLN A 265 11.36 5.61 -6.89
CA GLN A 265 12.17 5.33 -5.72
C GLN A 265 11.27 5.32 -4.48
N GLY A 266 11.38 4.26 -3.66
CA GLY A 266 10.59 4.25 -2.43
C GLY A 266 10.29 2.89 -1.84
N ARG A 267 9.21 2.85 -1.06
CA ARG A 267 8.66 1.62 -0.50
C ARG A 267 7.15 1.64 -0.58
N GLY A 268 6.53 0.46 -0.73
CA GLY A 268 5.08 0.39 -0.82
C GLY A 268 4.54 -1.03 -0.88
N SER A 269 3.28 -1.17 -1.26
CA SER A 269 2.67 -2.48 -1.50
C SER A 269 2.73 -2.83 -2.98
N GLU A 270 2.05 -2.07 -3.84
CA GLU A 270 1.82 -2.45 -5.23
C GLU A 270 2.41 -1.42 -6.22
N VAL A 271 2.91 -1.91 -7.35
CA VAL A 271 3.38 -1.07 -8.46
C VAL A 271 2.81 -1.60 -9.77
N GLN A 272 2.18 -0.73 -10.54
CA GLN A 272 1.65 -1.04 -11.87
C GLN A 272 2.21 -0.02 -12.88
N ILE A 273 3.04 -0.48 -13.80
CA ILE A 273 3.65 0.37 -14.83
C ILE A 273 3.31 -0.21 -16.20
N GLU A 274 2.57 0.56 -17.00
CA GLU A 274 2.03 0.10 -18.28
C GLU A 274 2.21 1.14 -19.39
N ASN A 275 2.57 0.66 -20.59
CA ASN A 275 2.69 1.47 -21.80
C ASN A 275 3.64 2.66 -21.63
N ILE A 276 4.92 2.35 -21.41
CA ILE A 276 5.99 3.33 -21.22
C ILE A 276 6.93 3.31 -22.42
N GLN A 277 7.17 4.48 -23.02
CA GLN A 277 8.04 4.62 -24.20
C GLN A 277 9.51 4.88 -23.83
N GLY A 278 9.77 5.40 -22.63
CA GLY A 278 11.11 5.59 -22.08
C GLY A 278 11.60 4.43 -21.21
N GLU A 279 12.77 4.61 -20.60
CA GLU A 279 13.35 3.64 -19.67
C GLU A 279 12.60 3.64 -18.33
N VAL A 280 12.50 2.47 -17.71
CA VAL A 280 11.85 2.31 -16.40
C VAL A 280 12.89 1.87 -15.37
N LYS A 281 13.04 2.65 -14.31
CA LYS A 281 13.88 2.34 -13.16
C LYS A 281 13.02 2.31 -11.91
N VAL A 282 13.07 1.19 -11.19
CA VAL A 282 12.35 1.02 -9.93
C VAL A 282 13.35 0.60 -8.85
N ASN A 283 13.58 1.46 -7.88
CA ASN A 283 14.47 1.18 -6.76
C ASN A 283 13.68 1.25 -5.45
N GLY A 284 13.52 0.12 -4.77
CA GLY A 284 12.71 0.11 -3.57
C GLY A 284 12.42 -1.25 -2.99
N GLU A 285 11.70 -1.23 -1.87
CA GLU A 285 11.13 -2.45 -1.28
C GLU A 285 9.61 -2.37 -1.37
N PHE A 286 9.04 -3.32 -2.12
CA PHE A 286 7.61 -3.43 -2.31
C PHE A 286 7.13 -4.79 -1.82
N SER A 287 6.08 -4.79 -0.99
CA SER A 287 5.61 -6.00 -0.30
C SER A 287 4.44 -6.70 -0.99
N GLY A 288 3.91 -6.16 -2.07
CA GLY A 288 2.84 -6.74 -2.89
C GLY A 288 3.30 -6.96 -4.33
N THR A 289 2.33 -6.98 -5.23
CA THR A 289 2.53 -7.30 -6.65
C THR A 289 3.15 -6.14 -7.43
N LEU A 290 4.12 -6.46 -8.28
CA LEU A 290 4.72 -5.55 -9.24
C LEU A 290 4.37 -6.01 -10.64
N GLU A 291 3.64 -5.20 -11.38
CA GLU A 291 3.22 -5.48 -12.74
C GLU A 291 3.85 -4.48 -13.70
N PHE A 292 4.55 -5.00 -14.70
CA PHE A 292 5.15 -4.25 -15.79
C PHE A 292 4.62 -4.76 -17.12
N ARG A 293 4.03 -3.91 -17.94
CA ARG A 293 3.46 -4.30 -19.24
C ARG A 293 3.79 -3.29 -20.32
N ALA A 294 4.03 -3.78 -21.54
CA ALA A 294 4.24 -2.94 -22.72
C ALA A 294 5.29 -1.83 -22.49
N LEU A 295 6.47 -2.22 -22.01
CA LEU A 295 7.61 -1.33 -21.85
C LEU A 295 8.46 -1.37 -23.12
N ALA A 296 8.61 -0.22 -23.78
CA ALA A 296 9.32 -0.11 -25.05
C ALA A 296 10.85 -0.09 -24.92
N LYS A 297 11.36 0.19 -23.71
CA LYS A 297 12.78 0.22 -23.37
C LYS A 297 13.06 -0.54 -22.07
N SER A 298 14.29 -0.44 -21.60
CA SER A 298 14.80 -1.25 -20.50
C SER A 298 14.06 -1.01 -19.18
N LEU A 299 13.80 -2.11 -18.48
CA LEU A 299 13.39 -2.13 -17.08
C LEU A 299 14.61 -2.49 -16.22
N HIS A 300 14.86 -1.67 -15.20
CA HIS A 300 15.82 -1.98 -14.15
C HIS A 300 15.11 -1.89 -12.79
N PHE A 301 14.92 -3.04 -12.16
CA PHE A 301 14.34 -3.16 -10.83
C PHE A 301 15.40 -3.59 -9.82
N THR A 302 15.50 -2.87 -8.71
CA THR A 302 16.43 -3.18 -7.62
C THR A 302 15.71 -3.13 -6.28
N SER A 303 15.88 -4.18 -5.49
CA SER A 303 15.41 -4.28 -4.10
C SER A 303 16.47 -4.96 -3.24
N ASN A 304 16.22 -5.10 -1.94
CA ASN A 304 17.16 -5.80 -1.06
C ASN A 304 17.27 -7.31 -1.35
N ARG A 305 16.24 -7.88 -2.00
CA ARG A 305 16.11 -9.34 -2.20
C ARG A 305 16.24 -9.76 -3.66
N SER A 306 16.14 -8.82 -4.59
CA SER A 306 16.07 -9.09 -6.02
C SER A 306 16.63 -7.95 -6.86
N ASP A 307 17.36 -8.29 -7.91
CA ASP A 307 17.81 -7.39 -8.99
C ASP A 307 17.33 -7.97 -10.31
N MET A 308 16.63 -7.16 -11.11
CA MET A 308 16.13 -7.52 -12.42
C MET A 308 16.52 -6.47 -13.45
N ARG A 309 17.07 -6.92 -14.58
CA ARG A 309 17.30 -6.11 -15.78
C ARG A 309 16.70 -6.81 -16.98
N VAL A 310 15.90 -6.07 -17.74
CA VAL A 310 15.25 -6.54 -18.96
C VAL A 310 15.37 -5.45 -20.01
N GLU A 311 15.71 -5.78 -21.25
CA GLU A 311 15.85 -4.79 -22.33
C GLU A 311 14.51 -4.24 -22.82
N GLN A 312 13.51 -5.09 -23.01
CA GLN A 312 12.18 -4.66 -23.44
C GLN A 312 11.11 -5.67 -23.01
N ILE A 313 9.91 -5.17 -22.66
CA ILE A 313 8.78 -6.02 -22.23
C ILE A 313 7.56 -5.71 -23.09
N PRO A 314 7.43 -6.28 -24.30
CA PRO A 314 6.21 -6.15 -25.10
C PRO A 314 5.00 -6.86 -24.45
N GLY A 315 5.23 -7.99 -23.78
CA GLY A 315 4.23 -8.70 -22.99
C GLY A 315 4.14 -8.15 -21.57
N SER A 316 4.30 -9.03 -20.58
CA SER A 316 4.19 -8.66 -19.16
C SER A 316 5.25 -9.33 -18.28
N VAL A 317 5.58 -8.65 -17.19
CA VAL A 317 6.32 -9.20 -16.06
C VAL A 317 5.50 -8.92 -14.80
N VAL A 318 5.12 -9.98 -14.10
CA VAL A 318 4.39 -9.93 -12.84
C VAL A 318 5.27 -10.56 -11.77
N LEU A 319 5.71 -9.76 -10.80
CA LEU A 319 6.54 -10.19 -9.70
C LEU A 319 5.76 -10.04 -8.39
N ASP A 320 5.61 -11.14 -7.66
CA ASP A 320 5.00 -11.19 -6.33
C ASP A 320 6.05 -11.63 -5.28
N LEU A 321 5.63 -11.81 -4.03
CA LEU A 321 6.47 -12.29 -2.95
C LEU A 321 6.97 -13.72 -3.17
N GLY A 322 6.15 -14.59 -3.77
CA GLY A 322 6.44 -16.01 -3.95
C GLY A 322 6.69 -16.44 -5.40
N GLU A 323 6.27 -15.65 -6.37
CA GLU A 323 6.26 -16.05 -7.77
C GLU A 323 6.76 -14.92 -8.67
N LEU A 324 7.44 -15.27 -9.75
CA LEU A 324 7.70 -14.41 -10.89
C LEU A 324 7.10 -15.04 -12.13
N LYS A 325 6.29 -14.28 -12.85
CA LYS A 325 5.80 -14.64 -14.19
C LYS A 325 6.32 -13.66 -15.22
N MET A 326 6.96 -14.17 -16.26
CA MET A 326 7.37 -13.39 -17.42
C MET A 326 6.70 -13.97 -18.67
N ASP A 327 6.01 -13.14 -19.43
CA ASP A 327 5.40 -13.52 -20.70
C ASP A 327 5.91 -12.61 -21.81
N ASN A 328 6.47 -13.23 -22.86
CA ASN A 328 6.91 -12.58 -24.08
C ASN A 328 7.85 -11.38 -23.82
N VAL A 329 9.05 -11.68 -23.33
CA VAL A 329 10.07 -10.70 -22.96
C VAL A 329 11.23 -10.71 -23.97
N ILE A 330 11.75 -9.53 -24.31
CA ILE A 330 12.90 -9.38 -25.19
C ILE A 330 14.12 -9.01 -24.34
N GLY A 331 15.10 -9.93 -24.32
CA GLY A 331 16.33 -9.80 -23.53
C GLY A 331 17.44 -9.02 -24.24
N PRO A 332 18.58 -8.76 -23.56
CA PRO A 332 19.07 -9.56 -22.44
C PRO A 332 18.25 -9.40 -21.16
N VAL A 333 17.87 -10.53 -20.56
CA VAL A 333 17.25 -10.63 -19.24
C VAL A 333 18.31 -11.11 -18.26
N ARG A 334 18.50 -10.37 -17.16
CA ARG A 334 19.25 -10.81 -15.99
C ARG A 334 18.35 -10.71 -14.77
N PHE A 335 18.18 -11.80 -14.05
CA PHE A 335 17.42 -11.79 -12.81
C PHE A 335 18.12 -12.60 -11.72
N THR A 336 18.28 -11.98 -10.56
CA THR A 336 18.86 -12.61 -9.36
C THR A 336 17.89 -12.43 -8.21
N THR A 337 17.51 -13.52 -7.55
CA THR A 337 16.57 -13.49 -6.42
C THR A 337 16.84 -14.63 -5.43
N GLY A 338 16.41 -14.45 -4.18
CA GLY A 338 16.55 -15.45 -3.13
C GLY A 338 15.57 -16.62 -3.26
N SER A 339 14.31 -16.41 -2.87
CA SER A 339 13.34 -17.50 -2.68
C SER A 339 12.02 -17.23 -3.38
N ARG A 340 11.82 -17.76 -4.60
CA ARG A 340 10.61 -17.60 -5.43
C ARG A 340 10.52 -18.68 -6.50
N ASP A 341 9.30 -19.08 -6.84
CA ASP A 341 9.04 -19.88 -8.04
C ASP A 341 8.99 -18.97 -9.27
N ILE A 342 9.47 -19.47 -10.41
CA ILE A 342 9.70 -18.67 -11.61
C ILE A 342 9.09 -19.38 -12.81
N GLU A 343 8.14 -18.72 -13.46
CA GLU A 343 7.56 -19.16 -14.73
C GLU A 343 7.92 -18.14 -15.81
N ILE A 344 8.58 -18.61 -16.87
CA ILE A 344 8.99 -17.79 -18.00
C ILE A 344 8.44 -18.41 -19.28
N ASN A 345 7.58 -17.67 -19.96
CA ASN A 345 6.99 -18.02 -21.24
C ASN A 345 7.55 -17.10 -22.32
N ASP A 346 8.33 -17.66 -23.24
CA ASP A 346 9.00 -16.98 -24.36
C ASP A 346 9.94 -15.82 -23.95
N VAL A 347 11.24 -16.08 -24.05
CA VAL A 347 12.29 -15.04 -23.99
C VAL A 347 13.09 -15.02 -25.29
N THR A 348 13.53 -13.83 -25.71
CA THR A 348 14.40 -13.64 -26.88
C THR A 348 15.79 -13.13 -26.47
N ASN A 349 16.78 -13.29 -27.33
CA ASN A 349 18.19 -12.91 -27.15
C ASN A 349 18.94 -13.73 -26.08
N SER A 350 18.79 -13.39 -24.81
CA SER A 350 19.45 -14.12 -23.72
C SER A 350 18.74 -14.03 -22.37
N LEU A 351 18.85 -15.10 -21.59
CA LEU A 351 18.35 -15.21 -20.22
C LEU A 351 19.48 -15.64 -19.27
N GLU A 352 19.75 -14.84 -18.26
CA GLU A 352 20.63 -15.17 -17.14
C GLU A 352 19.82 -15.13 -15.84
N LEU A 353 19.62 -16.29 -15.21
CA LEU A 353 18.77 -16.43 -14.03
C LEU A 353 19.54 -17.12 -12.90
N THR A 354 19.58 -16.48 -11.73
CA THR A 354 20.17 -17.06 -10.51
C THR A 354 19.16 -17.04 -9.36
N LEU A 355 18.86 -18.21 -8.82
CA LEU A 355 17.90 -18.44 -7.74
C LEU A 355 18.55 -19.22 -6.59
N ASP A 356 18.26 -18.87 -5.33
CA ASP A 356 18.70 -19.70 -4.19
C ASP A 356 17.73 -20.83 -3.87
N ARG A 357 16.41 -20.56 -3.92
CA ARG A 357 15.34 -21.52 -3.62
C ARG A 357 14.09 -21.27 -4.45
N GLY A 358 13.52 -22.33 -5.01
CA GLY A 358 12.27 -22.31 -5.75
C GLY A 358 12.41 -22.98 -7.11
N ASP A 359 11.27 -23.30 -7.69
CA ASP A 359 11.21 -24.05 -8.95
C ASP A 359 11.22 -23.10 -10.14
N ILE A 360 11.84 -23.55 -11.23
CA ILE A 360 11.98 -22.76 -12.46
C ILE A 360 11.35 -23.52 -13.61
N GLN A 361 10.27 -22.97 -14.16
CA GLN A 361 9.60 -23.45 -15.36
C GLN A 361 9.86 -22.50 -16.53
N LEU A 362 10.50 -23.03 -17.58
CA LEU A 362 10.83 -22.29 -18.80
C LEU A 362 10.07 -22.92 -19.95
N THR A 363 9.18 -22.16 -20.58
CA THR A 363 8.46 -22.60 -21.78
C THR A 363 8.89 -21.72 -22.94
N GLN A 364 9.57 -22.32 -23.92
CA GLN A 364 9.87 -21.65 -25.18
C GLN A 364 8.99 -22.22 -26.30
N SER A 365 8.20 -21.36 -26.90
CA SER A 365 7.36 -21.67 -28.07
C SER A 365 7.97 -21.11 -29.35
N LYS A 366 8.75 -20.02 -29.25
CA LYS A 366 9.32 -19.30 -30.40
C LYS A 366 10.74 -19.76 -30.74
N SER A 367 11.04 -19.82 -32.04
CA SER A 367 12.40 -19.98 -32.57
C SER A 367 12.92 -18.64 -33.11
N PRO A 368 14.25 -18.37 -33.06
CA PRO A 368 15.30 -19.22 -32.51
C PRO A 368 15.28 -19.29 -30.97
N MET A 369 15.90 -20.34 -30.41
CA MET A 369 16.15 -20.41 -28.97
C MET A 369 17.08 -19.26 -28.55
N PRO A 370 16.84 -18.60 -27.40
CA PRO A 370 17.80 -17.66 -26.83
C PRO A 370 18.96 -18.41 -26.16
N LYS A 371 20.07 -17.70 -25.92
CA LYS A 371 21.12 -18.20 -25.02
C LYS A 371 20.57 -18.21 -23.60
N MET A 372 20.69 -19.31 -22.87
CA MET A 372 20.16 -19.41 -21.50
C MET A 372 21.25 -19.86 -20.54
N GLU A 373 21.32 -19.23 -19.39
CA GLU A 373 22.10 -19.67 -18.25
C GLU A 373 21.22 -19.57 -17.00
N VAL A 374 20.76 -20.71 -16.51
CA VAL A 374 19.80 -20.81 -15.42
C VAL A 374 20.41 -21.64 -14.31
N ARG A 375 20.48 -21.06 -13.12
CA ARG A 375 21.11 -21.66 -11.94
C ARG A 375 20.17 -21.57 -10.75
N THR A 376 19.92 -22.69 -10.08
CA THR A 376 19.24 -22.73 -8.78
C THR A 376 20.04 -23.55 -7.76
N ARG A 377 20.07 -23.14 -6.49
CA ARG A 377 20.69 -23.97 -5.43
C ARG A 377 19.72 -25.05 -4.94
N ASN A 378 18.43 -24.77 -4.84
CA ASN A 378 17.45 -25.76 -4.41
C ASN A 378 16.14 -25.54 -5.16
N GLY A 379 15.73 -26.53 -5.93
CA GLY A 379 14.51 -26.47 -6.71
C GLY A 379 14.68 -27.18 -8.03
N ASP A 380 13.55 -27.46 -8.64
CA ASP A 380 13.47 -28.16 -9.91
C ASP A 380 13.62 -27.17 -11.07
N ILE A 381 14.23 -27.63 -12.15
CA ILE A 381 14.29 -26.87 -13.41
C ILE A 381 13.57 -27.70 -14.47
N SER A 382 12.52 -27.13 -15.05
CA SER A 382 11.81 -27.71 -16.20
C SER A 382 11.95 -26.80 -17.41
N LEU A 383 12.55 -27.30 -18.49
CA LEU A 383 12.60 -26.62 -19.78
C LEU A 383 11.71 -27.35 -20.78
N SER A 384 10.74 -26.64 -21.35
CA SER A 384 9.95 -27.11 -22.48
C SER A 384 10.34 -26.34 -23.74
N ALA A 385 10.91 -27.04 -24.71
CA ALA A 385 11.44 -26.46 -25.94
C ALA A 385 10.67 -26.95 -27.19
N PRO A 386 10.64 -26.18 -28.30
CA PRO A 386 9.98 -26.60 -29.54
C PRO A 386 10.67 -27.83 -30.17
N GLU A 387 9.90 -28.72 -30.80
CA GLU A 387 10.41 -29.94 -31.47
C GLU A 387 11.59 -29.69 -32.42
N LYS A 388 11.52 -28.59 -33.18
CA LYS A 388 12.49 -28.26 -34.24
C LYS A 388 13.54 -27.24 -33.80
N ALA A 389 13.62 -26.96 -32.49
CA ALA A 389 14.57 -25.98 -31.97
C ALA A 389 16.00 -26.51 -31.99
N GLY A 390 16.92 -25.75 -32.60
CA GLY A 390 18.35 -25.99 -32.49
C GLY A 390 18.93 -25.33 -31.26
N PHE A 391 19.58 -26.09 -30.39
CA PHE A 391 20.34 -25.61 -29.23
C PHE A 391 21.39 -26.66 -28.80
N ASP A 392 22.34 -26.21 -27.98
CA ASP A 392 23.34 -27.05 -27.33
C ASP A 392 23.08 -27.04 -25.81
N LEU A 393 22.59 -28.16 -25.28
CA LEU A 393 22.18 -28.27 -23.89
C LEU A 393 23.33 -28.77 -23.01
N ASP A 394 23.61 -28.06 -21.93
CA ASP A 394 24.43 -28.53 -20.81
C ASP A 394 23.62 -28.45 -19.52
N GLY A 395 23.01 -29.57 -19.15
CA GLY A 395 22.19 -29.72 -17.96
C GLY A 395 22.90 -30.53 -16.88
N LEU A 396 22.92 -30.02 -15.64
CA LEU A 396 23.52 -30.68 -14.48
C LEU A 396 22.62 -30.55 -13.24
N THR A 397 22.38 -31.68 -12.57
CA THR A 397 21.91 -31.72 -11.17
C THR A 397 22.97 -32.40 -10.30
N ALA A 398 23.47 -31.70 -9.28
CA ALA A 398 24.51 -32.26 -8.40
C ALA A 398 23.94 -33.30 -7.42
N GLN A 399 22.72 -33.07 -6.93
CA GLN A 399 21.96 -34.02 -6.13
C GLN A 399 20.51 -34.06 -6.59
N GLY A 400 20.13 -35.15 -7.24
CA GLY A 400 18.78 -35.33 -7.76
C GLY A 400 18.77 -36.14 -9.04
N GLU A 401 17.62 -36.11 -9.70
CA GLU A 401 17.37 -36.87 -10.91
C GLU A 401 17.27 -35.95 -12.12
N ALA A 402 17.56 -36.49 -13.29
CA ALA A 402 17.29 -35.78 -14.54
C ALA A 402 16.35 -36.64 -15.39
N SER A 403 15.38 -36.02 -16.06
CA SER A 403 14.48 -36.69 -16.99
C SER A 403 14.56 -36.02 -18.36
N ASN A 404 14.96 -36.80 -19.37
CA ASN A 404 14.95 -36.36 -20.75
C ASN A 404 13.69 -36.88 -21.47
N ASP A 405 12.65 -36.06 -21.49
CA ASP A 405 11.40 -36.34 -22.23
C ASP A 405 11.44 -35.73 -23.65
N PHE A 406 12.46 -34.93 -23.98
CA PHE A 406 12.69 -34.40 -25.32
C PHE A 406 13.16 -35.48 -26.30
N GLY A 407 13.87 -36.50 -25.79
CA GLY A 407 14.37 -37.65 -26.55
C GLY A 407 15.73 -37.39 -27.22
N SER A 408 16.07 -38.23 -28.20
CA SER A 408 17.30 -38.05 -28.99
C SER A 408 17.25 -36.73 -29.76
N PRO A 409 18.35 -35.96 -29.85
CA PRO A 409 19.76 -36.34 -29.60
C PRO A 409 20.30 -35.96 -28.21
N LEU A 410 19.46 -35.77 -27.19
CA LEU A 410 19.93 -35.49 -25.84
C LEU A 410 20.27 -36.79 -25.10
N ASP A 411 21.47 -36.86 -24.55
CA ASP A 411 21.97 -38.00 -23.76
C ASP A 411 21.82 -37.71 -22.27
N GLN A 412 21.12 -38.59 -21.57
CA GLN A 412 20.98 -38.55 -20.11
C GLN A 412 21.99 -39.53 -19.49
N LYS A 413 22.73 -39.07 -18.47
CA LYS A 413 23.60 -39.91 -17.64
C LYS A 413 23.28 -39.65 -16.16
N SER A 414 23.24 -40.71 -15.37
CA SER A 414 23.07 -40.64 -13.92
C SER A 414 24.28 -41.24 -13.23
N ASP A 415 24.81 -40.56 -12.21
CA ASP A 415 25.99 -40.96 -11.42
C ASP A 415 25.59 -41.31 -9.97
N GLY A 416 24.41 -41.91 -9.80
CA GLY A 416 23.87 -42.37 -8.52
C GLY A 416 23.36 -41.27 -7.59
N ARG A 417 24.12 -40.19 -7.36
CA ARG A 417 23.70 -39.04 -6.54
C ARG A 417 23.25 -37.85 -7.38
N GLY A 418 23.80 -37.65 -8.57
CA GLY A 418 23.45 -36.57 -9.48
C GLY A 418 23.24 -37.09 -10.89
N ALA A 419 22.85 -36.20 -11.80
CA ALA A 419 22.57 -36.54 -13.19
C ALA A 419 22.91 -35.38 -14.13
N THR A 420 23.15 -35.71 -15.40
CA THR A 420 23.42 -34.74 -16.46
C THR A 420 22.56 -35.03 -17.69
N ILE A 421 22.14 -33.99 -18.38
CA ILE A 421 21.54 -34.08 -19.72
C ILE A 421 22.40 -33.21 -20.64
N LYS A 422 23.06 -33.83 -21.63
CA LYS A 422 23.88 -33.11 -22.59
C LYS A 422 23.54 -33.53 -24.01
N GLY A 423 23.63 -32.59 -24.95
CA GLY A 423 23.45 -32.92 -26.36
C GLY A 423 23.09 -31.71 -27.21
N LYS A 424 23.21 -31.89 -28.52
CA LYS A 424 22.99 -30.84 -29.50
C LYS A 424 21.86 -31.22 -30.44
N THR A 425 20.77 -30.45 -30.41
CA THR A 425 19.58 -30.70 -31.23
C THR A 425 19.64 -30.07 -32.62
N GLY A 426 20.61 -29.17 -32.85
CA GLY A 426 20.83 -28.48 -34.13
C GLY A 426 21.89 -27.38 -34.02
N ALA A 427 21.94 -26.48 -35.01
CA ALA A 427 22.73 -25.24 -34.87
C ALA A 427 21.94 -24.27 -33.98
N GLY A 428 22.53 -23.83 -32.87
CA GLY A 428 21.87 -22.94 -31.93
C GLY A 428 22.77 -22.53 -30.77
N PRO A 429 22.29 -21.63 -29.90
CA PRO A 429 23.05 -21.16 -28.75
C PRO A 429 23.13 -22.22 -27.65
N GLN A 430 24.02 -21.97 -26.71
CA GLN A 430 24.17 -22.78 -25.51
C GLN A 430 23.03 -22.51 -24.52
N VAL A 431 22.49 -23.58 -23.95
CA VAL A 431 21.48 -23.58 -22.89
C VAL A 431 22.08 -24.32 -21.70
N ILE A 432 22.40 -23.59 -20.63
CA ILE A 432 23.01 -24.13 -19.41
C ILE A 432 21.94 -24.15 -18.32
N LEU A 433 21.63 -25.33 -17.79
CA LEU A 433 20.66 -25.53 -16.72
C LEU A 433 21.33 -26.26 -15.54
N ASN A 434 21.53 -25.56 -14.43
CA ASN A 434 22.23 -26.11 -13.27
C ASN A 434 21.36 -26.03 -12.01
N THR A 435 21.19 -27.17 -11.33
CA THR A 435 20.61 -27.23 -9.99
C THR A 435 21.55 -27.96 -9.03
N ASP A 436 21.79 -27.43 -7.82
CA ASP A 436 22.59 -28.15 -6.83
C ASP A 436 21.77 -29.28 -6.20
N ARG A 437 20.48 -29.03 -5.93
CA ARG A 437 19.54 -30.00 -5.36
C ARG A 437 18.17 -29.85 -6.00
N GLY A 438 17.77 -30.85 -6.77
CA GLY A 438 16.48 -30.87 -7.44
C GLY A 438 16.48 -31.72 -8.71
N THR A 439 15.33 -31.76 -9.35
CA THR A 439 15.09 -32.49 -10.58
C THR A 439 15.32 -31.59 -11.78
N LEU A 440 16.06 -32.07 -12.77
CA LEU A 440 16.21 -31.40 -14.06
C LEU A 440 15.37 -32.12 -15.11
N THR A 441 14.36 -31.46 -15.64
CA THR A 441 13.50 -32.04 -16.68
C THR A 441 13.59 -31.24 -17.97
N VAL A 442 13.77 -31.93 -19.10
CA VAL A 442 13.73 -31.31 -20.43
C VAL A 442 12.65 -32.00 -21.26
N LYS A 443 11.68 -31.23 -21.72
CA LYS A 443 10.50 -31.70 -22.44
C LYS A 443 10.40 -31.05 -23.80
N LYS A 444 9.70 -31.74 -24.67
CA LYS A 444 9.28 -31.25 -25.98
C LYS A 444 7.88 -30.68 -25.87
N ASN A 445 7.68 -29.47 -26.38
CA ASN A 445 6.36 -28.84 -26.52
C ASN A 445 5.52 -29.48 -27.62
#